data_AF-A0A2K3L5B0-F1
#
_entry.id   AF-A0A2K3L5B0-F1
#
_cell.length_a   1.000
_cell.length_b   1.000
_cell.length_c   1.000
_cell.angle_alpha   90.00
_cell.angle_beta   90.00
_cell.angle_gamma   90.00
#
_symmetry.space_group_name_H-M   'P 1'
#
loop_
_entity.id
_entity.type
_entity.pdbx_description
1 polymer ?
#
loop_
_entity_poly.entity_id
_entity_poly.type
_entity_poly.pdbx_seq_one_letter_code
_entity_poly.pdbx_strand_id
1 'polypeptide(L)'
;MNLKWNPAYTITHLDRLLLREDELPPLDLFVTTADPVLEPPIITVNTVLSLLALDYPVNKLACYVSDDGCSPLTFYAIVEASKFAKGRVPRISILSENF
;
A
#
# COMPACT_ATOMS: atom_id res chain seq x y z
N MET A 1 -17.30 27.93 28.11
CA MET A 1 -15.98 27.36 27.73
C MET A 1 -15.61 27.91 26.37
N ASN A 2 -14.51 28.66 26.26
CA ASN A 2 -14.05 29.28 25.01
C ASN A 2 -13.16 28.26 24.26
N LEU A 3 -13.71 27.62 23.22
CA LEU A 3 -13.01 26.67 22.34
C LEU A 3 -12.12 27.41 21.33
N LYS A 4 -11.20 28.26 21.82
CA LYS A 4 -10.29 28.97 20.91
C LYS A 4 -9.23 27.99 20.41
N TRP A 5 -9.49 27.44 19.22
CA TRP A 5 -8.55 26.67 18.42
C TRP A 5 -7.23 27.43 18.28
N ASN A 6 -6.12 26.80 18.69
CA ASN A 6 -4.79 27.34 18.48
C ASN A 6 -4.16 26.55 17.32
N PRO A 7 -3.84 27.17 16.17
CA PRO A 7 -3.28 26.46 15.03
C PRO A 7 -1.93 25.85 15.39
N ALA A 8 -1.77 24.54 15.15
CA ALA A 8 -0.48 23.86 15.23
C ALA A 8 0.06 23.64 13.82
N TYR A 9 1.34 23.95 13.61
CA TYR A 9 2.05 23.68 12.36
C TYR A 9 2.98 22.48 12.55
N THR A 10 2.96 21.53 11.62
CA THR A 10 3.86 20.37 11.63
C THR A 10 4.89 20.55 10.53
N ILE A 11 6.18 20.44 10.87
CA ILE A 11 7.30 20.47 9.93
C ILE A 11 7.98 19.11 9.99
N THR A 12 8.16 18.47 8.84
CA THR A 12 8.84 17.18 8.70
C THR A 12 10.33 17.38 8.48
N HIS A 13 11.17 16.64 9.20
CA HIS A 13 12.64 16.69 9.09
C HIS A 13 13.17 15.35 8.56
N LEU A 14 13.26 15.21 7.24
CA LEU A 14 13.63 13.96 6.58
C LEU A 14 15.11 13.59 6.83
N ASP A 15 15.98 14.60 6.91
CA ASP A 15 17.40 14.47 7.25
C ASP A 15 17.63 13.70 8.55
N ARG A 16 16.78 13.93 9.55
CA ARG A 16 16.85 13.24 10.85
C ARG A 16 16.30 11.82 10.80
N LEU A 17 15.35 11.56 9.89
CA LEU A 17 14.74 10.25 9.70
C LEU A 17 15.70 9.29 8.99
N LEU A 18 16.42 9.78 7.97
CA LEU A 18 17.39 9.00 7.20
C LEU A 18 18.57 8.51 8.05
N LEU A 19 18.92 9.22 9.14
CA LEU A 19 19.93 8.77 10.10
C LEU A 19 19.49 7.54 10.93
N ARG A 20 18.22 7.14 10.85
CA ARG A 20 17.61 6.09 11.68
C ARG A 20 16.87 5.04 10.84
N GLU A 21 17.29 4.80 9.60
CA GLU A 21 16.67 3.81 8.70
C GLU A 21 16.53 2.41 9.34
N ASP A 22 17.55 1.98 10.08
CA ASP A 22 17.53 0.68 10.78
C ASP A 22 16.44 0.61 11.87
N GLU A 23 16.00 1.75 12.40
CA GLU A 23 14.97 1.86 13.45
C GLU A 23 13.55 2.04 12.90
N LEU A 24 13.40 2.13 11.57
CA LEU A 24 12.08 2.25 10.96
C LEU A 24 11.18 1.07 11.36
N PRO A 25 9.90 1.30 11.71
CA PRO A 25 9.00 0.22 12.10
C PRO A 25 8.59 -0.63 10.89
N PRO A 26 8.08 -1.86 11.08
CA PRO A 26 7.32 -2.55 10.05
C PRO A 26 6.08 -1.74 9.64
N LEU A 27 5.74 -1.77 8.35
CA LEU A 27 4.63 -1.04 7.75
C LEU A 27 3.77 -1.99 6.90
N ASP A 28 2.52 -2.13 7.30
CA ASP A 28 1.49 -2.87 6.58
C ASP A 28 0.63 -1.88 5.76
N LEU A 29 0.63 -2.07 4.44
CA LEU A 29 -0.13 -1.25 3.50
C LEU A 29 -1.39 -1.99 3.07
N PHE A 30 -2.53 -1.34 3.19
CA PHE A 30 -3.83 -1.91 2.78
C PHE A 30 -4.37 -1.17 1.57
N VAL A 31 -4.73 -1.93 0.55
CA VAL A 31 -5.47 -1.45 -0.64
C VAL A 31 -6.81 -2.17 -0.65
N THR A 32 -7.89 -1.41 -0.73
CA THR A 32 -9.25 -1.94 -0.80
C THR A 32 -9.87 -1.57 -2.14
N THR A 33 -10.62 -2.49 -2.73
CA THR A 33 -11.41 -2.25 -3.93
C THR A 33 -12.74 -2.98 -3.80
N ALA A 34 -13.82 -2.38 -4.34
CA ALA A 34 -15.17 -2.89 -4.12
C ALA A 34 -15.97 -3.11 -5.40
N ASP A 35 -15.69 -2.38 -6.48
CA ASP A 35 -16.43 -2.51 -7.73
C ASP A 35 -15.45 -2.44 -8.92
N PRO A 36 -15.24 -3.54 -9.67
CA PRO A 36 -14.29 -3.56 -10.78
C PRO A 36 -14.70 -2.70 -11.99
N VAL A 37 -15.94 -2.22 -12.04
CA VAL A 37 -16.43 -1.33 -13.10
C VAL A 37 -16.12 0.13 -12.75
N LEU A 38 -16.36 0.54 -11.50
CA LEU A 38 -16.04 1.88 -11.01
C LEU A 38 -14.54 2.03 -10.72
N GLU A 39 -13.89 0.96 -10.31
CA GLU A 39 -12.47 0.86 -9.98
C GLU A 39 -11.82 -0.19 -10.89
N PRO A 40 -11.54 0.15 -12.17
CA PRO A 40 -10.92 -0.79 -13.10
C PRO A 40 -9.64 -1.42 -12.51
N PRO A 41 -9.42 -2.74 -12.67
CA PRO A 41 -8.28 -3.45 -12.07
C PRO A 41 -6.91 -2.83 -12.33
N ILE A 42 -6.74 -2.14 -13.46
CA ILE A 42 -5.49 -1.45 -13.81
C ILE A 42 -5.15 -0.33 -12.83
N ILE A 43 -6.15 0.37 -12.28
CA ILE A 43 -5.94 1.43 -11.30
C ILE A 43 -5.46 0.80 -9.99
N THR A 44 -6.13 -0.25 -9.53
CA THR A 44 -5.73 -1.01 -8.34
C THR A 44 -4.31 -1.56 -8.48
N VAL A 45 -3.96 -2.14 -9.63
CA VAL A 45 -2.61 -2.62 -9.92
C VAL A 45 -1.58 -1.49 -9.90
N ASN A 46 -1.86 -0.34 -10.49
CA ASN A 46 -0.93 0.80 -10.48
C ASN A 46 -0.69 1.32 -9.06
N THR A 47 -1.73 1.39 -8.24
CA THR A 47 -1.60 1.73 -6.81
C THR A 47 -0.71 0.72 -6.09
N VAL A 48 -0.97 -0.57 -6.27
CA VAL A 48 -0.15 -1.64 -5.67
C VAL A 48 1.31 -1.52 -6.11
N LEU A 49 1.60 -1.41 -7.41
CA LEU A 49 2.97 -1.27 -7.91
C LEU A 49 3.66 -0.01 -7.38
N SER A 50 2.94 1.08 -7.18
CA SER A 50 3.47 2.33 -6.62
C SER A 50 3.84 2.18 -5.14
N LEU A 51 2.99 1.52 -4.35
CA LEU A 51 3.26 1.21 -2.94
C LEU A 51 4.46 0.28 -2.76
N LEU A 52 4.59 -0.65 -3.69
CA LEU A 52 5.68 -1.61 -3.75
C LEU A 52 7.03 -1.01 -4.18
N ALA A 53 7.00 0.19 -4.77
CA ALA A 53 8.18 0.97 -5.17
C ALA A 53 8.54 2.09 -4.18
N LEU A 54 7.95 2.09 -2.98
CA LEU A 54 8.30 3.03 -1.92
C LEU A 54 9.77 2.85 -1.48
N ASP A 55 10.42 3.97 -1.18
CA ASP A 55 11.78 3.99 -0.63
C ASP A 55 11.73 3.65 0.87
N TYR A 56 11.51 2.37 1.16
CA TYR A 56 11.47 1.81 2.51
C TYR A 56 12.11 0.42 2.51
N PRO A 57 12.71 -0.01 3.64
CA PRO A 57 13.31 -1.34 3.71
C PRO A 57 12.32 -2.46 3.33
N VAL A 58 12.69 -3.25 2.31
CA VAL A 58 11.84 -4.31 1.72
C VAL A 58 11.43 -5.39 2.72
N ASN A 59 12.21 -5.60 3.78
CA ASN A 59 11.92 -6.55 4.86
C ASN A 59 10.92 -6.02 5.89
N LYS A 60 10.59 -4.73 5.82
CA LYS A 60 9.66 -4.04 6.72
C LYS A 60 8.37 -3.61 6.03
N LEU A 61 8.26 -3.74 4.72
CA LEU A 61 7.03 -3.48 3.97
C LEU A 61 6.24 -4.77 3.74
N ALA A 62 4.94 -4.72 3.98
CA ALA A 62 3.98 -5.70 3.48
C ALA A 62 2.80 -4.98 2.83
N CYS A 63 2.28 -5.54 1.73
CA CYS A 63 1.12 -4.99 1.03
C CYS A 63 0.01 -6.03 1.00
N TYR A 64 -1.19 -5.60 1.40
CA TYR A 64 -2.41 -6.39 1.44
C TYR A 64 -3.44 -5.76 0.51
N VAL A 65 -4.09 -6.59 -0.31
CA VAL A 65 -5.19 -6.17 -1.15
C VAL A 65 -6.45 -6.91 -0.72
N SER A 66 -7.50 -6.14 -0.40
CA SER A 66 -8.86 -6.61 -0.11
C SER A 66 -9.75 -6.26 -1.30
N ASP A 67 -10.41 -7.27 -1.87
CA ASP A 67 -11.35 -7.10 -2.99
C ASP A 67 -12.75 -7.53 -2.55
N ASP A 68 -13.57 -6.55 -2.19
CA ASP A 68 -14.97 -6.76 -1.78
C ASP A 68 -15.88 -7.02 -2.98
N GLY A 69 -15.41 -6.72 -4.20
CA GLY A 69 -16.12 -6.98 -5.45
C GLY A 69 -15.96 -8.42 -5.93
N CYS A 70 -15.10 -9.22 -5.28
CA CYS A 70 -14.79 -10.61 -5.61
C CYS A 70 -14.56 -10.83 -7.12
N SER A 71 -13.86 -9.89 -7.76
CA SER A 71 -13.73 -9.86 -9.21
C SER A 71 -12.60 -10.78 -9.67
N PRO A 72 -12.89 -11.80 -10.50
CA PRO A 72 -11.83 -12.68 -10.99
C PRO A 72 -10.81 -11.93 -11.85
N LEU A 73 -11.21 -10.82 -12.49
CA LEU A 73 -10.31 -9.97 -13.27
C LEU A 73 -9.35 -9.18 -12.38
N THR A 74 -9.84 -8.66 -11.24
CA THR A 74 -9.01 -7.97 -10.24
C THR A 74 -7.99 -8.93 -9.65
N PHE A 75 -8.43 -10.13 -9.26
CA PHE A 75 -7.54 -11.18 -8.78
C PHE A 75 -6.44 -11.52 -9.79
N TYR A 76 -6.81 -11.79 -11.05
CA TYR A 76 -5.85 -12.09 -12.12
C TYR A 76 -4.85 -10.94 -12.33
N ALA A 77 -5.33 -9.70 -12.39
CA ALA A 77 -4.49 -8.53 -12.58
C ALA A 77 -3.44 -8.36 -11.47
N ILE A 78 -3.83 -8.58 -10.20
CA ILE A 78 -2.91 -8.51 -9.06
C ILE A 78 -1.88 -9.66 -9.10
N VAL A 79 -2.30 -10.87 -9.50
CA VAL A 79 -1.37 -12.00 -9.68
C VAL A 79 -0.31 -11.70 -10.74
N GLU A 80 -0.69 -11.13 -11.88
CA GLU A 80 0.25 -10.72 -12.92
C GLU A 80 1.15 -9.56 -12.46
N ALA A 81 0.61 -8.58 -11.74
CA ALA A 81 1.39 -7.51 -11.14
C ALA A 81 2.44 -8.03 -10.15
N SER A 82 2.09 -9.04 -9.34
CA SER A 82 3.02 -9.71 -8.41
C SER A 82 4.18 -10.41 -9.15
N LYS A 83 3.89 -11.06 -10.28
CA LYS A 83 4.92 -11.67 -11.13
C LYS A 83 5.83 -10.60 -11.77
N PHE A 84 5.26 -9.47 -12.19
CA PHE A 84 6.02 -8.35 -12.73
C PHE A 84 6.95 -7.72 -11.67
N ALA A 85 6.46 -7.63 -10.43
CA ALA A 85 7.18 -7.03 -9.30
C ALA A 85 8.33 -7.89 -8.74
N LYS A 86 8.41 -9.19 -9.09
CA LYS A 86 9.27 -10.21 -8.46
C LYS A 86 10.79 -9.97 -8.46
N GLY A 87 11.28 -8.87 -9.05
CA GLY A 87 12.70 -8.50 -9.08
C GLY A 87 13.13 -7.41 -8.09
N ARG A 88 12.22 -6.66 -7.45
CA ARG A 88 12.59 -5.45 -6.68
C ARG A 88 11.73 -5.16 -5.43
N VAL A 89 10.86 -6.08 -5.00
CA VAL A 89 9.64 -5.66 -4.29
C VAL A 89 9.28 -6.53 -3.07
N PRO A 90 8.72 -5.94 -1.98
CA PRO A 90 8.20 -6.65 -0.80
C PRO A 90 7.08 -7.68 -1.08
N ARG A 91 6.82 -8.53 -0.08
CA ARG A 91 5.81 -9.61 -0.14
C ARG A 91 4.39 -9.02 -0.26
N ILE A 92 3.72 -9.31 -1.38
CA ILE A 92 2.28 -9.06 -1.56
C ILE A 92 1.51 -10.25 -0.99
N SER A 93 0.54 -9.99 -0.12
CA SER A 93 -0.43 -10.99 0.33
C SER A 93 -1.83 -10.58 -0.14
N ILE A 94 -2.46 -11.39 -0.98
CA ILE A 94 -3.83 -11.14 -1.46
C ILE A 94 -4.77 -11.74 -0.43
N LEU A 95 -5.54 -10.89 0.26
CA LEU A 95 -6.59 -11.32 1.19
C LEU A 95 -7.89 -11.37 0.38
N SER A 96 -8.05 -12.44 -0.38
CA SER A 96 -9.37 -12.83 -0.88
C SER A 96 -10.01 -13.62 0.25
N GLU A 97 -11.11 -13.13 0.81
CA GLU A 97 -12.02 -14.05 1.50
C GLU A 97 -12.39 -15.15 0.48
N ASN A 98 -12.32 -16.40 0.93
CA ASN A 98 -12.44 -17.57 0.07
C ASN A 98 -13.72 -17.53 -0.78
N PHE A 99 -13.61 -18.00 -2.03
CA PHE A 99 -14.77 -18.39 -2.84
C PHE A 99 -15.73 -19.31 -2.07
#